data_AF-A0A3M1P2S2-F1
#
_entry.id   AF-A0A3M1P2S2-F1
#
_cell.length_a   1.000
_cell.length_b   1.000
_cell.length_c   1.000
_cell.angle_alpha   90.00
_cell.angle_beta   90.00
_cell.angle_gamma   90.00
#
_symmetry.space_group_name_H-M   'P 1'
#
loop_
_entity.id
_entity.type
_entity.pdbx_description
1 polymer ?
#
loop_
_entity_poly.entity_id
_entity_poly.type
_entity_poly.pdbx_seq_one_letter_code
_entity_poly.pdbx_strand_id
1 'polypeptide(L)'
;MKGDFTRTTFDAAKHYHGVRMQQGRVLLDADWNEHQDIADHLDHTTHTDVIGACGAPLHEAGFGITVDGDGLLRIEAGRMYVDGFLCENEAEVGVTEQADLPGYAVPPAGEDDESGVYLAYLDVWERHVSALEDAALREVALGGPDTTTRMQTVRQVKLLRVDDLGADVHCLSDLDAWNTLTAPSSGTLCARAEPTEDTDDPCLVPAQAGFRGLENQTYRVEVHRVGPGDELGLKWSRENGSVVFSWLEQNGDELTLASTGRDDVLGLAPLDWVELTDDDRELRGEAGLLVQVLNVNGLVVTIDPG
;
A
#
# COMPACT_ATOMS: atom_id res chain seq x y z
N MET A 1 4.57 -3.13 -2.28
CA MET A 1 5.46 -3.92 -1.40
C MET A 1 6.89 -3.41 -1.54
N LYS A 2 7.47 -2.95 -0.43
CA LYS A 2 8.79 -2.29 -0.37
C LYS A 2 9.89 -3.19 0.20
N GLY A 3 9.54 -4.36 0.73
CA GLY A 3 10.48 -5.36 1.24
C GLY A 3 10.72 -6.49 0.24
N ASP A 4 11.91 -7.09 0.30
CA ASP A 4 12.22 -8.34 -0.39
C ASP A 4 11.99 -9.52 0.57
N PHE A 5 11.08 -10.42 0.19
CA PHE A 5 10.70 -11.58 0.98
C PHE A 5 10.96 -12.87 0.19
N THR A 6 11.44 -13.92 0.85
CA THR A 6 11.76 -15.17 0.15
C THR A 6 10.51 -15.79 -0.48
N ARG A 7 9.38 -15.75 0.24
CA ARG A 7 8.05 -16.24 -0.18
C ARG A 7 7.00 -15.86 0.85
N THR A 8 5.74 -15.79 0.42
CA THR A 8 4.56 -15.75 1.31
C THR A 8 3.91 -17.12 1.33
N THR A 9 3.79 -17.73 2.51
CA THR A 9 3.28 -19.11 2.67
C THR A 9 1.95 -19.22 3.38
N PHE A 10 1.45 -18.10 3.93
CA PHE A 10 0.16 -18.03 4.59
C PHE A 10 -0.97 -18.50 3.67
N ASP A 11 -1.83 -19.36 4.22
CA ASP A 11 -2.99 -19.91 3.54
C ASP A 11 -4.09 -20.17 4.59
N ALA A 12 -5.10 -19.30 4.61
CA ALA A 12 -6.21 -19.38 5.55
C ALA A 12 -6.97 -20.72 5.49
N ALA A 13 -6.96 -21.42 4.34
CA ALA A 13 -7.64 -22.71 4.17
C ALA A 13 -6.95 -23.86 4.92
N LYS A 14 -5.69 -23.68 5.34
CA LYS A 14 -4.96 -24.68 6.15
C LYS A 14 -5.31 -24.60 7.64
N HIS A 15 -5.96 -23.53 8.08
CA HIS A 15 -6.39 -23.32 9.47
C HIS A 15 -5.24 -23.43 10.49
N TYR A 16 -4.06 -22.92 10.13
CA TYR A 16 -2.95 -22.81 11.06
C TYR A 16 -3.21 -21.67 12.05
N HIS A 17 -2.79 -21.87 13.30
CA HIS A 17 -2.88 -20.88 14.39
C HIS A 17 -1.48 -20.42 14.86
N GLY A 18 -0.45 -20.72 14.08
CA GLY A 18 0.89 -20.17 14.31
C GLY A 18 2.00 -21.13 13.92
N VAL A 19 3.23 -20.63 14.06
CA VAL A 19 4.46 -21.31 13.65
C VAL A 19 5.23 -21.82 14.87
N ARG A 20 5.95 -22.93 14.72
CA ARG A 20 6.77 -23.53 15.80
C ARG A 20 8.19 -23.78 15.32
N MET A 21 9.15 -23.12 15.95
CA MET A 21 10.57 -23.37 15.72
C MET A 21 10.94 -24.80 16.15
N GLN A 22 11.72 -25.48 15.33
CA GLN A 22 12.25 -26.80 15.63
C GLN A 22 13.73 -26.70 16.04
N GLN A 23 14.11 -27.46 17.06
CA GLN A 23 15.48 -27.47 17.56
C GLN A 23 16.47 -27.86 16.43
N GLY A 24 17.51 -27.04 16.25
CA GLY A 24 18.58 -27.30 15.29
C GLY A 24 18.22 -27.06 13.83
N ARG A 25 17.08 -26.43 13.54
CA ARG A 25 16.69 -25.99 12.19
C ARG A 25 17.05 -24.52 11.94
N VAL A 26 17.22 -24.18 10.67
CA VAL A 26 17.50 -22.81 10.20
C VAL A 26 16.24 -21.97 10.35
N LEU A 27 16.39 -20.68 10.69
CA LEU A 27 15.31 -19.71 10.70
C LEU A 27 15.22 -19.05 9.33
N LEU A 28 14.01 -18.97 8.79
CA LEU A 28 13.71 -18.30 7.53
C LEU A 28 12.78 -17.10 7.80
N ASP A 29 12.94 -16.04 7.02
CA ASP A 29 12.03 -14.88 7.04
C ASP A 29 10.59 -15.30 6.75
N ALA A 30 10.39 -16.23 5.81
CA ALA A 30 9.07 -16.73 5.44
C ALA A 30 8.31 -17.35 6.63
N ASP A 31 9.00 -18.07 7.52
CA ASP A 31 8.36 -18.69 8.69
C ASP A 31 7.97 -17.64 9.75
N TRP A 32 8.74 -16.56 9.87
CA TRP A 32 8.42 -15.43 10.73
C TRP A 32 7.25 -14.62 10.17
N ASN A 33 7.29 -14.31 8.87
CA ASN A 33 6.22 -13.56 8.21
C ASN A 33 4.91 -14.34 8.22
N GLU A 34 4.92 -15.66 7.93
CA GLU A 34 3.72 -16.49 8.03
C GLU A 34 3.17 -16.52 9.47
N HIS A 35 4.02 -16.45 10.49
CA HIS A 35 3.52 -16.32 11.86
C HIS A 35 2.73 -15.03 12.08
N GLN A 36 3.24 -13.91 11.56
CA GLN A 36 2.57 -12.60 11.64
C GLN A 36 1.28 -12.61 10.84
N ASP A 37 1.30 -13.07 9.59
CA ASP A 37 0.12 -13.17 8.72
C ASP A 37 -1.00 -14.03 9.36
N ILE A 38 -0.64 -15.14 10.03
CA ILE A 38 -1.61 -15.96 10.77
C ILE A 38 -2.20 -15.18 11.95
N ALA A 39 -1.37 -14.45 12.70
CA ALA A 39 -1.83 -13.68 13.85
C ALA A 39 -2.79 -12.57 13.40
N ASP A 40 -2.44 -11.84 12.34
CA ASP A 40 -3.24 -10.74 11.79
C ASP A 40 -4.57 -11.25 11.24
N HIS A 41 -4.56 -12.38 10.49
CA HIS A 41 -5.78 -13.01 10.02
C HIS A 41 -6.72 -13.38 11.18
N LEU A 42 -6.19 -13.97 12.26
CA LEU A 42 -6.99 -14.35 13.42
C LEU A 42 -7.54 -13.12 14.17
N ASP A 43 -6.72 -12.07 14.31
CA ASP A 43 -7.08 -10.83 14.99
C ASP A 43 -8.18 -10.08 14.25
N HIS A 44 -7.97 -9.81 12.95
CA HIS A 44 -8.97 -9.14 12.10
C HIS A 44 -10.26 -9.95 12.01
N THR A 45 -10.18 -11.28 11.82
CA THR A 45 -11.39 -12.13 11.81
C THR A 45 -12.14 -12.04 13.15
N THR A 46 -11.42 -12.09 14.28
CA THR A 46 -12.04 -11.98 15.60
C THR A 46 -12.70 -10.61 15.80
N HIS A 47 -12.04 -9.52 15.42
CA HIS A 47 -12.60 -8.19 15.49
C HIS A 47 -13.86 -8.06 14.63
N THR A 48 -13.84 -8.52 13.38
CA THR A 48 -15.01 -8.47 12.51
C THR A 48 -16.16 -9.34 13.04
N ASP A 49 -15.89 -10.54 13.55
CA ASP A 49 -16.93 -11.43 14.08
C ASP A 49 -17.58 -10.92 15.38
N VAL A 50 -16.80 -10.25 16.25
CA VAL A 50 -17.26 -9.79 17.56
C VAL A 50 -17.83 -8.37 17.52
N ILE A 51 -17.23 -7.48 16.73
CA ILE A 51 -17.58 -6.05 16.63
C ILE A 51 -18.55 -5.80 15.45
N GLY A 52 -18.36 -6.50 14.33
CA GLY A 52 -19.05 -6.28 13.07
C GLY A 52 -18.18 -5.51 12.06
N ALA A 53 -18.81 -5.03 10.98
CA ALA A 53 -18.11 -4.31 9.90
C ALA A 53 -17.42 -3.02 10.39
N CYS A 54 -17.99 -2.35 11.39
CA CYS A 54 -17.35 -1.25 12.10
C CYS A 54 -17.87 -1.12 13.53
N GLY A 55 -17.06 -0.53 14.41
CA GLY A 55 -17.47 -0.25 15.78
C GLY A 55 -16.44 0.57 16.55
N ALA A 56 -16.83 1.11 17.70
CA ALA A 56 -15.94 1.94 18.53
C ALA A 56 -16.06 1.56 20.01
N PRO A 57 -14.98 1.66 20.81
CA PRO A 57 -15.04 1.39 22.23
C PRO A 57 -15.99 2.35 22.95
N LEU A 58 -16.86 1.84 23.84
CA LEU A 58 -17.86 2.64 24.55
C LEU A 58 -17.28 3.87 25.30
N HIS A 59 -16.06 3.76 25.82
CA HIS A 59 -15.44 4.80 26.66
C HIS A 59 -14.33 5.58 25.95
N GLU A 60 -14.07 5.28 24.68
CA GLU A 60 -12.97 5.88 23.91
C GLU A 60 -13.28 5.80 22.41
N ALA A 61 -14.53 6.08 22.04
CA ALA A 61 -14.93 6.17 20.66
C ALA A 61 -14.28 7.40 20.04
N GLY A 62 -13.62 7.21 18.90
CA GLY A 62 -12.99 8.30 18.15
C GLY A 62 -13.63 8.50 16.78
N PHE A 63 -13.03 9.38 15.99
CA PHE A 63 -13.41 9.66 14.60
C PHE A 63 -14.81 10.28 14.41
N GLY A 64 -15.45 10.72 15.50
CA GLY A 64 -16.65 11.56 15.43
C GLY A 64 -16.35 12.88 14.72
N ILE A 65 -17.25 13.31 13.83
CA ILE A 65 -17.13 14.59 13.15
C ILE A 65 -17.88 15.65 13.92
N THR A 66 -17.15 16.68 14.35
CA THR A 66 -17.70 17.83 15.07
C THR A 66 -17.38 19.12 14.31
N VAL A 67 -18.03 20.21 14.72
CA VAL A 67 -17.79 21.55 14.18
C VAL A 67 -17.32 22.42 15.32
N ASP A 68 -16.18 23.09 15.16
CA ASP A 68 -15.66 24.00 16.17
C ASP A 68 -16.35 25.37 16.15
N GLY A 69 -15.90 26.28 17.02
CA GLY A 69 -16.46 27.64 17.14
C GLY A 69 -16.27 28.52 15.91
N ASP A 70 -15.33 28.16 15.02
CA ASP A 70 -15.03 28.88 13.79
C ASP A 70 -15.74 28.25 12.57
N GLY A 71 -16.53 27.18 12.79
CA GLY A 71 -17.24 26.48 11.73
C GLY A 71 -16.41 25.43 10.99
N LEU A 72 -15.22 25.08 11.50
CA LEU A 72 -14.34 24.10 10.88
C LEU A 72 -14.65 22.70 11.37
N LEU A 73 -14.55 21.72 10.46
CA LEU A 73 -14.76 20.31 10.78
C LEU A 73 -13.56 19.74 11.54
N ARG A 74 -13.85 19.08 12.65
CA ARG A 74 -12.89 18.40 13.53
C ARG A 74 -13.20 16.90 13.59
N ILE A 75 -12.16 16.12 13.82
CA ILE A 75 -12.19 14.66 13.99
C ILE A 75 -11.80 14.38 15.45
N GLU A 76 -12.72 13.77 16.21
CA GLU A 76 -12.48 13.46 17.62
C GLU A 76 -11.36 12.44 17.83
N ALA A 77 -10.63 12.58 18.94
CA ALA A 77 -9.68 11.60 19.42
C ALA A 77 -10.39 10.31 19.87
N GLY A 78 -9.69 9.18 19.83
CA GLY A 78 -10.16 7.89 20.30
C GLY A 78 -9.86 6.78 19.31
N ARG A 79 -10.64 5.70 19.39
CA ARG A 79 -10.42 4.49 18.60
C ARG A 79 -11.67 4.08 17.84
N MET A 80 -11.46 3.46 16.69
CA MET A 80 -12.50 2.85 15.87
C MET A 80 -11.94 1.59 15.23
N TYR A 81 -12.80 0.59 15.01
CA TYR A 81 -12.50 -0.61 14.26
C TYR A 81 -13.26 -0.56 12.93
N VAL A 82 -12.58 -0.84 11.83
CA VAL A 82 -13.16 -0.91 10.48
C VAL A 82 -12.65 -2.17 9.82
N ASP A 83 -13.55 -3.09 9.47
CA ASP A 83 -13.22 -4.39 8.87
C ASP A 83 -12.08 -5.14 9.62
N GLY A 84 -12.10 -5.05 10.95
CA GLY A 84 -11.12 -5.67 11.83
C GLY A 84 -9.83 -4.86 12.07
N PHE A 85 -9.57 -3.80 11.31
CA PHE A 85 -8.44 -2.89 11.53
C PHE A 85 -8.69 -1.95 12.72
N LEU A 86 -7.74 -1.88 13.64
CA LEU A 86 -7.72 -0.88 14.69
C LEU A 86 -7.23 0.48 14.13
N CYS A 87 -8.09 1.48 14.19
CA CYS A 87 -7.77 2.87 13.88
C CYS A 87 -7.67 3.67 15.17
N GLU A 88 -6.60 4.44 15.32
CA GLU A 88 -6.35 5.27 16.50
C GLU A 88 -6.15 6.73 16.09
N ASN A 89 -6.71 7.64 16.90
CA ASN A 89 -6.51 9.07 16.78
C ASN A 89 -6.19 9.63 18.17
N GLU A 90 -4.96 10.06 18.38
CA GLU A 90 -4.43 10.42 19.70
C GLU A 90 -4.99 11.75 20.22
N ALA A 91 -5.37 12.65 19.31
CA ALA A 91 -5.88 13.98 19.62
C ALA A 91 -6.94 14.42 18.60
N GLU A 92 -7.75 15.40 18.98
CA GLU A 92 -8.65 16.05 18.03
C GLU A 92 -7.83 16.76 16.95
N VAL A 93 -8.19 16.57 15.68
CA VAL A 93 -7.51 17.18 14.53
C VAL A 93 -8.53 17.78 13.56
N GLY A 94 -8.15 18.82 12.81
CA GLY A 94 -8.96 19.30 11.70
C GLY A 94 -9.05 18.26 10.57
N VAL A 95 -10.19 18.20 9.87
CA VAL A 95 -10.34 17.29 8.72
C VAL A 95 -9.29 17.54 7.63
N THR A 96 -8.82 18.78 7.48
CA THR A 96 -7.75 19.15 6.52
C THR A 96 -6.34 19.12 7.12
N GLU A 97 -6.20 18.72 8.39
CA GLU A 97 -4.94 18.76 9.16
C GLU A 97 -4.48 17.34 9.57
N GLN A 98 -5.04 16.31 8.94
CA GLN A 98 -4.70 14.92 9.19
C GLN A 98 -3.26 14.64 8.71
N ALA A 99 -2.41 14.12 9.60
CA ALA A 99 -1.03 13.78 9.27
C ALA A 99 -0.94 12.75 8.13
N ASP A 100 -1.86 11.78 8.13
CA ASP A 100 -1.91 10.72 7.14
C ASP A 100 -2.58 11.16 5.82
N LEU A 101 -3.17 12.36 5.73
CA LEU A 101 -3.79 12.88 4.50
C LEU A 101 -3.30 14.32 4.19
N PRO A 102 -2.01 14.47 3.84
CA PRO A 102 -1.40 15.77 3.60
C PRO A 102 -1.99 16.43 2.34
N GLY A 103 -2.27 17.73 2.45
CA GLY A 103 -2.81 18.53 1.35
C GLY A 103 -4.29 18.30 1.06
N TYR A 104 -5.04 17.65 1.98
CA TYR A 104 -6.47 17.47 1.80
C TYR A 104 -7.21 18.79 1.68
N ALA A 105 -7.96 18.92 0.58
CA ALA A 105 -8.96 19.95 0.43
C ALA A 105 -10.34 19.30 0.56
N VAL A 106 -11.23 19.93 1.34
CA VAL A 106 -12.64 19.56 1.36
C VAL A 106 -13.16 19.64 -0.07
N PRO A 107 -13.86 18.60 -0.59
CA PRO A 107 -14.41 18.63 -1.92
C PRO A 107 -15.28 19.87 -2.08
N PRO A 108 -15.18 20.58 -3.21
CA PRO A 108 -15.92 21.81 -3.40
C PRO A 108 -17.43 21.57 -3.23
N ALA A 109 -18.14 22.65 -2.94
CA ALA A 109 -19.58 22.71 -3.15
C ALA A 109 -19.91 22.41 -4.63
N GLY A 110 -21.18 22.17 -4.98
CA GLY A 110 -21.57 21.68 -6.33
C GLY A 110 -21.10 22.57 -7.50
N GLU A 111 -21.52 22.27 -8.74
CA GLU A 111 -21.08 23.00 -9.95
C GLU A 111 -21.19 24.55 -9.85
N ASP A 112 -22.04 25.05 -8.94
CA ASP A 112 -22.29 26.48 -8.66
C ASP A 112 -21.82 26.97 -7.26
N ASP A 113 -20.92 26.25 -6.57
CA ASP A 113 -20.49 26.54 -5.18
C ASP A 113 -21.66 26.50 -4.17
N GLU A 114 -22.72 25.77 -4.50
CA GLU A 114 -23.89 25.56 -3.64
C GLU A 114 -23.62 24.52 -2.55
N SER A 115 -23.94 24.89 -1.31
CA SER A 115 -23.87 23.99 -0.14
C SER A 115 -24.57 22.65 -0.42
N GLY A 116 -23.98 21.56 0.06
CA GLY A 116 -24.46 20.20 -0.19
C GLY A 116 -24.52 19.34 1.08
N VAL A 117 -25.05 18.14 0.92
CA VAL A 117 -24.98 17.08 1.93
C VAL A 117 -23.75 16.23 1.65
N TYR A 118 -22.94 16.01 2.68
CA TYR A 118 -21.71 15.22 2.60
C TYR A 118 -21.80 14.02 3.55
N LEU A 119 -21.31 12.88 3.07
CA LEU A 119 -21.00 11.72 3.88
C LEU A 119 -19.54 11.79 4.31
N ALA A 120 -19.29 11.81 5.61
CA ALA A 120 -17.96 11.56 6.15
C ALA A 120 -17.74 10.06 6.26
N TYR A 121 -16.60 9.59 5.78
CA TYR A 121 -16.21 8.19 5.84
C TYR A 121 -14.75 8.04 6.24
N LEU A 122 -14.42 6.91 6.84
CA LEU A 122 -13.07 6.55 7.23
C LEU A 122 -12.52 5.55 6.21
N ASP A 123 -11.49 5.97 5.48
CA ASP A 123 -10.73 5.15 4.54
C ASP A 123 -9.54 4.53 5.29
N VAL A 124 -9.44 3.20 5.26
CA VAL A 124 -8.50 2.44 6.10
C VAL A 124 -7.78 1.40 5.26
N TRP A 125 -6.46 1.37 5.36
CA TRP A 125 -5.62 0.38 4.70
C TRP A 125 -4.28 0.21 5.42
N GLU A 126 -3.47 -0.73 4.97
CA GLU A 126 -2.10 -0.90 5.47
C GLU A 126 -1.07 -0.38 4.49
N ARG A 127 -0.14 0.42 5.00
CA ARG A 127 1.02 0.93 4.28
C ARG A 127 2.28 0.19 4.71
N HIS A 128 3.16 -0.07 3.75
CA HIS A 128 4.48 -0.64 4.00
C HIS A 128 5.49 0.47 4.28
N VAL A 129 6.09 0.46 5.46
CA VAL A 129 7.10 1.43 5.92
C VAL A 129 8.47 0.78 5.97
N SER A 130 9.46 1.40 5.34
CA SER A 130 10.86 0.97 5.33
C SER A 130 11.76 1.97 6.04
N ALA A 131 13.05 1.66 6.11
CA ALA A 131 14.06 2.55 6.66
C ALA A 131 14.25 3.87 5.87
N LEU A 132 13.62 4.01 4.70
CA LEU A 132 13.61 5.27 3.94
C LEU A 132 12.60 6.26 4.51
N GLU A 133 11.40 5.77 4.86
CA GLU A 133 10.35 6.58 5.47
C GLU A 133 10.62 6.80 6.96
N ASP A 134 11.10 5.77 7.68
CA ASP A 134 11.48 5.87 9.09
C ASP A 134 12.93 5.38 9.32
N ALA A 135 13.85 6.34 9.41
CA ALA A 135 15.27 6.05 9.66
C ALA A 135 15.53 5.34 11.00
N ALA A 136 14.60 5.41 11.98
CA ALA A 136 14.73 4.73 13.26
C ALA A 136 14.59 3.20 13.15
N LEU A 137 14.07 2.68 12.03
CA LEU A 137 14.00 1.24 11.77
C LEU A 137 15.38 0.60 11.54
N ARG A 138 16.42 1.39 11.23
CA ARG A 138 17.79 0.89 11.08
C ARG A 138 18.41 0.57 12.44
N GLU A 139 19.08 -0.59 12.53
CA GLU A 139 19.71 -1.01 13.79
C GLU A 139 20.98 -0.18 14.07
N VAL A 140 20.83 0.86 14.89
CA VAL A 140 21.90 1.81 15.20
C VAL A 140 23.12 1.12 15.81
N ALA A 141 22.94 0.11 16.67
CA ALA A 141 24.04 -0.55 17.37
C ALA A 141 24.91 -1.42 16.43
N LEU A 142 24.36 -1.86 15.30
CA LEU A 142 25.07 -2.69 14.31
C LEU A 142 25.55 -1.87 13.10
N GLY A 143 25.55 -0.54 13.20
CA GLY A 143 26.01 0.34 12.11
C GLY A 143 24.93 0.65 11.07
N GLY A 144 23.65 0.53 11.43
CA GLY A 144 22.50 0.88 10.62
C GLY A 144 22.05 -0.12 9.54
N PRO A 145 22.23 -1.45 9.69
CA PRO A 145 21.68 -2.38 8.71
C PRO A 145 20.16 -2.28 8.66
N ASP A 146 19.64 -2.39 7.45
CA ASP A 146 18.22 -2.55 7.17
C ASP A 146 17.87 -4.03 7.36
N THR A 147 17.03 -4.33 8.35
CA THR A 147 16.76 -5.70 8.80
C THR A 147 15.32 -6.11 8.58
N THR A 148 14.37 -5.20 8.82
CA THR A 148 12.94 -5.46 8.79
C THR A 148 12.20 -4.16 8.45
N THR A 149 11.00 -4.33 7.92
CA THR A 149 10.07 -3.25 7.59
C THR A 149 8.88 -3.28 8.54
N ARG A 150 7.96 -2.32 8.45
CA ARG A 150 6.72 -2.29 9.25
C ARG A 150 5.51 -2.21 8.35
N MET A 151 4.41 -2.79 8.81
CA MET A 151 3.07 -2.50 8.31
C MET A 151 2.46 -1.46 9.25
N GLN A 152 1.88 -0.41 8.67
CA GLN A 152 1.25 0.68 9.39
C GLN A 152 -0.20 0.79 8.92
N THR A 153 -1.15 0.77 9.86
CA THR A 153 -2.54 1.10 9.55
C THR A 153 -2.64 2.60 9.27
N VAL A 154 -3.03 2.93 8.05
CA VAL A 154 -3.34 4.30 7.63
C VAL A 154 -4.84 4.51 7.77
N ARG A 155 -5.22 5.67 8.32
CA ARG A 155 -6.60 6.07 8.49
C ARG A 155 -6.82 7.47 7.93
N GLN A 156 -7.87 7.67 7.14
CA GLN A 156 -8.15 8.97 6.57
C GLN A 156 -9.64 9.24 6.59
N VAL A 157 -10.06 10.28 7.31
CA VAL A 157 -11.41 10.80 7.19
C VAL A 157 -11.50 11.61 5.91
N LYS A 158 -12.39 11.22 5.02
CA LYS A 158 -12.70 11.92 3.77
C LYS A 158 -14.18 12.27 3.74
N LEU A 159 -14.50 13.31 2.98
CA LEU A 159 -15.85 13.74 2.71
C LEU A 159 -16.22 13.37 1.27
N LEU A 160 -17.44 12.87 1.10
CA LEU A 160 -18.03 12.57 -0.20
C LEU A 160 -19.32 13.38 -0.32
N ARG A 161 -19.44 14.22 -1.34
CA ARG A 161 -20.72 14.89 -1.64
C ARG A 161 -21.71 13.84 -2.13
N VAL A 162 -22.89 13.79 -1.52
CA VAL A 162 -23.91 12.78 -1.85
C VAL A 162 -25.20 13.39 -2.38
N ASP A 163 -25.51 14.64 -2.03
CA ASP A 163 -26.72 15.33 -2.49
C ASP A 163 -26.63 16.85 -2.28
N ASP A 164 -27.66 17.58 -2.69
CA ASP A 164 -27.85 19.01 -2.47
C ASP A 164 -28.39 19.31 -1.06
N LEU A 165 -28.17 20.54 -0.57
CA LEU A 165 -28.65 20.95 0.75
C LEU A 165 -30.19 20.83 0.85
N GLY A 166 -30.66 20.11 1.87
CA GLY A 166 -32.10 19.90 2.11
C GLY A 166 -32.64 18.56 1.60
N ALA A 167 -31.80 17.74 0.95
CA ALA A 167 -32.13 16.35 0.67
C ALA A 167 -32.34 15.54 1.97
N ASP A 168 -33.28 14.60 1.93
CA ASP A 168 -33.60 13.69 3.06
C ASP A 168 -32.68 12.47 3.05
N VAL A 169 -31.39 12.70 3.35
CA VAL A 169 -30.39 11.64 3.47
C VAL A 169 -30.40 11.06 4.88
N HIS A 170 -30.57 9.74 4.97
CA HIS A 170 -30.60 9.00 6.23
C HIS A 170 -29.84 7.67 6.10
N CYS A 171 -29.71 6.92 7.19
CA CYS A 171 -28.93 5.67 7.24
C CYS A 171 -29.46 4.51 6.38
N LEU A 172 -30.59 4.69 5.70
CA LEU A 172 -31.19 3.70 4.79
C LEU A 172 -31.26 4.23 3.35
N SER A 173 -30.73 5.42 3.10
CA SER A 173 -30.64 5.98 1.75
C SER A 173 -29.64 5.18 0.93
N ASP A 174 -30.00 4.87 -0.32
CA ASP A 174 -29.08 4.28 -1.28
C ASP A 174 -28.33 5.42 -1.98
N LEU A 175 -27.00 5.44 -1.84
CA LEU A 175 -26.17 6.56 -2.26
C LEU A 175 -25.27 6.13 -3.42
N ASP A 176 -25.64 6.51 -4.65
CA ASP A 176 -24.93 6.12 -5.87
C ASP A 176 -23.44 6.47 -5.82
N ALA A 177 -23.10 7.66 -5.28
CA ALA A 177 -21.72 8.09 -5.10
C ALA A 177 -20.94 7.16 -4.16
N TRP A 178 -21.56 6.70 -3.08
CA TRP A 178 -20.95 5.76 -2.13
C TRP A 178 -20.79 4.38 -2.76
N ASN A 179 -21.84 3.85 -3.40
CA ASN A 179 -21.81 2.57 -4.08
C ASN A 179 -20.71 2.50 -5.16
N THR A 180 -20.50 3.60 -5.87
CA THR A 180 -19.44 3.71 -6.87
C THR A 180 -18.06 3.72 -6.23
N LEU A 181 -17.89 4.48 -5.13
CA LEU A 181 -16.63 4.57 -4.40
C LEU A 181 -16.22 3.24 -3.77
N THR A 182 -17.16 2.51 -3.18
CA THR A 182 -16.89 1.24 -2.47
C THR A 182 -17.09 0.00 -3.33
N ALA A 183 -17.27 0.17 -4.65
CA ALA A 183 -17.40 -0.96 -5.56
C ALA A 183 -16.13 -1.84 -5.50
N PRO A 184 -16.24 -3.16 -5.29
CA PRO A 184 -15.08 -4.04 -5.28
C PRO A 184 -14.32 -3.96 -6.61
N SER A 185 -12.99 -4.06 -6.55
CA SER A 185 -12.17 -4.13 -7.75
C SER A 185 -12.58 -5.33 -8.61
N SER A 186 -12.83 -5.09 -9.90
CA SER A 186 -13.10 -6.14 -10.90
C SER A 186 -11.82 -6.63 -11.60
N GLY A 187 -10.64 -6.14 -11.19
CA GLY A 187 -9.37 -6.51 -11.79
C GLY A 187 -9.02 -7.96 -11.50
N THR A 188 -8.74 -8.74 -12.55
CA THR A 188 -8.23 -10.11 -12.41
C THR A 188 -6.93 -10.26 -13.20
N LEU A 189 -5.99 -11.05 -12.69
CA LEU A 189 -4.75 -11.38 -13.37
C LEU A 189 -4.71 -12.88 -13.65
N CYS A 190 -4.44 -13.24 -14.90
CA CYS A 190 -4.13 -14.61 -15.28
C CYS A 190 -2.68 -14.68 -15.77
N ALA A 191 -1.81 -15.20 -14.91
CA ALA A 191 -0.41 -15.44 -15.24
C ALA A 191 -0.15 -16.95 -15.23
N ARG A 192 0.45 -17.47 -16.31
CA ARG A 192 0.91 -18.85 -16.36
C ARG A 192 2.20 -18.96 -17.15
N ALA A 193 3.07 -19.89 -16.75
CA ALA A 193 4.16 -20.33 -17.61
C ALA A 193 3.57 -20.96 -18.89
N GLU A 194 4.32 -20.87 -19.99
CA GLU A 194 3.95 -21.56 -21.22
C GLU A 194 3.92 -23.07 -20.95
N PRO A 195 2.78 -23.76 -21.16
CA PRO A 195 2.73 -25.20 -20.94
C PRO A 195 3.55 -25.92 -21.99
N THR A 196 4.29 -26.92 -21.55
CA THR A 196 5.02 -27.83 -22.42
C THR A 196 4.03 -28.61 -23.29
N GLU A 197 4.33 -28.75 -24.58
CA GLU A 197 3.54 -29.61 -25.47
C GLU A 197 3.62 -31.07 -24.98
N ASP A 198 2.47 -31.75 -24.97
CA ASP A 198 2.43 -33.19 -24.70
C ASP A 198 3.19 -33.92 -25.81
N THR A 199 4.09 -34.81 -25.41
CA THR A 199 4.87 -35.64 -26.33
C THR A 199 4.50 -37.11 -26.18
N ASP A 200 4.21 -37.76 -27.30
CA ASP A 200 3.94 -39.20 -27.36
C ASP A 200 5.25 -40.05 -27.36
N ASP A 201 6.42 -39.41 -27.30
CA ASP A 201 7.70 -40.10 -27.23
C ASP A 201 7.96 -40.60 -25.80
N PRO A 202 7.96 -41.92 -25.54
CA PRO A 202 8.18 -42.48 -24.21
C PRO A 202 9.58 -42.20 -23.63
N CYS A 203 10.51 -41.69 -24.44
CA CYS A 203 11.86 -41.28 -24.02
C CYS A 203 11.97 -39.79 -23.66
N LEU A 204 10.95 -38.97 -23.99
CA LEU A 204 10.92 -37.56 -23.64
C LEU A 204 10.05 -37.37 -22.39
N VAL A 205 10.69 -37.13 -21.26
CA VAL A 205 9.98 -36.66 -20.06
C VAL A 205 9.58 -35.21 -20.33
N PRO A 206 8.28 -34.86 -20.38
CA PRO A 206 7.86 -33.47 -20.51
C PRO A 206 8.53 -32.66 -19.41
N ALA A 207 9.05 -31.47 -19.74
CA ALA A 207 9.52 -30.56 -18.71
C ALA A 207 8.32 -30.28 -17.80
N GLN A 208 8.28 -30.89 -16.62
CA GLN A 208 7.24 -30.62 -15.65
C GLN A 208 7.34 -29.14 -15.29
N ALA A 209 6.24 -28.40 -15.45
CA ALA A 209 6.14 -27.04 -14.96
C ALA A 209 6.49 -27.05 -13.47
N GLY A 210 7.64 -26.47 -13.15
CA GLY A 210 8.20 -26.48 -11.81
C GLY A 210 9.54 -25.76 -11.85
N PHE A 211 9.64 -24.69 -11.10
CA PHE A 211 10.89 -23.97 -10.93
C PHE A 211 11.90 -24.87 -10.23
N ARG A 212 13.01 -25.20 -10.91
CA ARG A 212 14.10 -26.06 -10.40
C ARG A 212 15.41 -25.28 -10.20
N GLY A 213 15.38 -23.97 -10.43
CA GLY A 213 16.51 -23.09 -10.20
C GLY A 213 16.72 -22.84 -8.71
N LEU A 214 17.88 -22.27 -8.38
CA LEU A 214 18.18 -21.80 -7.02
C LEU A 214 17.77 -20.33 -6.81
N GLU A 215 17.31 -19.67 -7.86
CA GLU A 215 17.02 -18.23 -7.89
C GLU A 215 15.61 -17.93 -7.39
N ASN A 216 15.34 -16.71 -6.92
CA ASN A 216 13.97 -16.25 -6.73
C ASN A 216 13.49 -15.68 -8.09
N GLN A 217 12.41 -16.21 -8.64
CA GLN A 217 11.81 -15.73 -9.90
C GLN A 217 10.40 -15.20 -9.63
N THR A 218 10.26 -14.42 -8.57
CA THR A 218 8.99 -13.75 -8.25
C THR A 218 8.85 -12.53 -9.14
N TYR A 219 7.78 -12.49 -9.93
CA TYR A 219 7.46 -11.32 -10.74
C TYR A 219 6.44 -10.48 -10.02
N ARG A 220 6.74 -9.19 -9.86
CA ARG A 220 5.74 -8.20 -9.45
C ARG A 220 5.14 -7.58 -10.70
N VAL A 221 3.82 -7.50 -10.76
CA VAL A 221 3.08 -6.77 -11.79
C VAL A 221 2.16 -5.79 -11.08
N GLU A 222 2.19 -4.54 -11.51
CA GLU A 222 1.38 -3.47 -10.93
C GLU A 222 0.69 -2.67 -12.04
N VAL A 223 -0.58 -2.36 -11.80
CA VAL A 223 -1.32 -1.39 -12.61
C VAL A 223 -0.87 0.00 -12.19
N HIS A 224 -0.07 0.63 -13.04
CA HIS A 224 0.48 1.96 -12.78
C HIS A 224 -0.51 3.07 -13.09
N ARG A 225 -1.28 2.93 -14.18
CA ARG A 225 -2.30 3.91 -14.58
C ARG A 225 -3.42 3.24 -15.34
N VAL A 226 -4.66 3.68 -15.06
CA VAL A 226 -5.82 3.40 -15.91
C VAL A 226 -6.18 4.71 -16.62
N GLY A 227 -6.07 4.70 -17.94
CA GLY A 227 -6.47 5.82 -18.80
C GLY A 227 -7.95 5.73 -19.20
N PRO A 228 -8.48 6.75 -19.92
CA PRO A 228 -9.83 6.67 -20.47
C PRO A 228 -9.97 5.50 -21.46
N GLY A 229 -11.07 4.75 -21.38
CA GLY A 229 -11.29 3.56 -22.19
C GLY A 229 -10.55 2.33 -21.66
N ASP A 230 -9.90 1.57 -22.54
CA ASP A 230 -9.13 0.36 -22.23
C ASP A 230 -7.60 0.62 -22.14
N GLU A 231 -7.17 1.88 -21.95
CA GLU A 231 -5.75 2.22 -21.84
C GLU A 231 -5.22 1.84 -20.45
N LEU A 232 -4.23 0.95 -20.42
CA LEU A 232 -3.63 0.43 -19.19
C LEU A 232 -2.12 0.60 -19.22
N GLY A 233 -1.58 1.34 -18.26
CA GLY A 233 -0.16 1.37 -17.95
C GLY A 233 0.18 0.27 -16.95
N LEU A 234 1.01 -0.69 -17.36
CA LEU A 234 1.52 -1.76 -16.49
C LEU A 234 3.01 -1.57 -16.26
N LYS A 235 3.45 -1.80 -15.03
CA LYS A 235 4.87 -1.96 -14.70
C LYS A 235 5.09 -3.34 -14.10
N TRP A 236 6.27 -3.91 -14.36
CA TRP A 236 6.63 -5.21 -13.84
C TRP A 236 8.11 -5.27 -13.46
N SER A 237 8.43 -6.14 -12.51
CA SER A 237 9.78 -6.33 -11.96
C SER A 237 10.04 -7.82 -11.73
N ARG A 238 11.29 -8.25 -11.89
CA ARG A 238 11.80 -9.57 -11.45
C ARG A 238 12.28 -9.56 -10.00
N GLU A 239 12.44 -8.37 -9.44
CA GLU A 239 12.77 -8.19 -8.04
C GLU A 239 11.47 -8.14 -7.23
N ASN A 240 11.41 -8.98 -6.18
CA ASN A 240 10.22 -9.11 -5.34
C ASN A 240 10.00 -7.85 -4.48
N GLY A 241 11.10 -7.22 -4.03
CA GLY A 241 11.10 -5.89 -3.44
C GLY A 241 11.39 -4.79 -4.47
N SER A 242 10.84 -3.59 -4.26
CA SER A 242 11.35 -2.42 -5.00
C SER A 242 12.78 -2.13 -4.56
N VAL A 243 13.70 -1.97 -5.51
CA VAL A 243 14.97 -1.31 -5.21
C VAL A 243 14.69 0.18 -5.09
N VAL A 244 14.89 0.73 -3.89
CA VAL A 244 14.49 2.09 -3.55
C VAL A 244 15.72 2.93 -3.17
N PHE A 245 15.72 4.19 -3.61
CA PHE A 245 16.81 5.13 -3.38
C PHE A 245 16.26 6.43 -2.79
N SER A 246 16.94 6.97 -1.77
CA SER A 246 16.57 8.30 -1.25
C SER A 246 16.89 9.38 -2.29
N TRP A 247 15.86 10.06 -2.75
CA TRP A 247 15.97 11.26 -3.58
C TRP A 247 16.12 12.50 -2.68
N LEU A 248 17.26 13.17 -2.78
CA LEU A 248 17.64 14.28 -1.89
C LEU A 248 17.38 15.66 -2.51
N GLU A 249 17.67 15.82 -3.80
CA GLU A 249 17.54 17.08 -4.51
C GLU A 249 17.29 16.84 -6.01
N GLN A 250 16.65 17.80 -6.69
CA GLN A 250 16.50 17.81 -8.14
C GLN A 250 16.91 19.17 -8.72
N ASN A 251 17.68 19.15 -9.80
CA ASN A 251 18.02 20.32 -10.60
C ASN A 251 17.74 20.04 -12.08
N GLY A 252 16.58 20.49 -12.59
CA GLY A 252 16.12 20.11 -13.92
C GLY A 252 15.93 18.60 -13.99
N ASP A 253 16.62 17.96 -14.94
CA ASP A 253 16.55 16.50 -15.16
C ASP A 253 17.64 15.73 -14.41
N GLU A 254 18.35 16.38 -13.48
CA GLU A 254 19.37 15.74 -12.62
C GLU A 254 18.82 15.53 -11.20
N LEU A 255 18.80 14.26 -10.77
CA LEU A 255 18.43 13.84 -9.42
C LEU A 255 19.69 13.55 -8.61
N THR A 256 19.80 14.14 -7.42
CA THR A 256 20.83 13.76 -6.45
C THR A 256 20.27 12.73 -5.48
N LEU A 257 20.90 11.56 -5.41
CA LEU A 257 20.49 10.45 -4.57
C LEU A 257 21.45 10.27 -3.37
N ALA A 258 20.98 9.68 -2.28
CA ALA A 258 21.86 9.31 -1.17
C ALA A 258 22.78 8.12 -1.51
N SER A 259 22.37 7.29 -2.45
CA SER A 259 23.10 6.14 -3.01
C SER A 259 22.49 5.80 -4.37
N THR A 260 23.29 5.21 -5.26
CA THR A 260 22.85 4.70 -6.57
C THR A 260 22.87 3.18 -6.64
N GLY A 261 23.10 2.49 -5.52
CA GLY A 261 23.22 1.02 -5.50
C GLY A 261 24.29 0.54 -4.55
N ARG A 262 24.18 -0.73 -4.12
CA ARG A 262 25.25 -1.40 -3.36
C ARG A 262 26.23 -2.13 -4.28
N ASP A 263 25.76 -2.55 -5.45
CA ASP A 263 26.51 -3.37 -6.42
C ASP A 263 26.01 -3.11 -7.85
N ASP A 264 26.63 -3.76 -8.82
CA ASP A 264 26.35 -3.60 -10.26
C ASP A 264 25.03 -4.28 -10.70
N VAL A 265 24.36 -5.03 -9.81
CA VAL A 265 23.12 -5.77 -10.12
C VAL A 265 21.89 -5.00 -9.64
N LEU A 266 21.95 -4.48 -8.42
CA LEU A 266 20.89 -3.69 -7.78
C LEU A 266 21.16 -2.18 -7.87
N GLY A 267 22.23 -1.78 -8.55
CA GLY A 267 22.53 -0.38 -8.81
C GLY A 267 21.81 0.16 -10.04
N LEU A 268 21.56 1.46 -10.04
CA LEU A 268 20.99 2.16 -11.19
C LEU A 268 21.97 2.13 -12.36
N ALA A 269 21.46 1.79 -13.52
CA ALA A 269 22.16 1.83 -14.79
C ALA A 269 21.40 2.68 -15.82
N PRO A 270 22.09 3.22 -16.83
CA PRO A 270 21.42 3.81 -17.99
C PRO A 270 20.42 2.83 -18.62
N LEU A 271 19.28 3.37 -19.06
CA LEU A 271 18.10 2.70 -19.62
C LEU A 271 17.16 2.05 -18.60
N ASP A 272 17.51 2.04 -17.31
CA ASP A 272 16.58 1.60 -16.26
C ASP A 272 15.36 2.51 -16.19
N TRP A 273 14.21 1.92 -15.91
CA TRP A 273 12.98 2.66 -15.62
C TRP A 273 12.84 2.80 -14.10
N VAL A 274 12.67 4.04 -13.64
CA VAL A 274 12.46 4.35 -12.24
C VAL A 274 11.14 5.10 -12.06
N GLU A 275 10.50 4.87 -10.92
CA GLU A 275 9.30 5.61 -10.51
C GLU A 275 9.69 6.62 -9.44
N LEU A 276 9.46 7.90 -9.73
CA LEU A 276 9.65 8.98 -8.76
C LEU A 276 8.39 9.14 -7.94
N THR A 277 8.49 8.93 -6.64
CA THR A 277 7.36 9.03 -5.71
C THR A 277 7.80 9.54 -4.34
N ASP A 278 6.83 9.93 -3.53
CA ASP A 278 6.99 10.41 -2.16
C ASP A 278 5.84 9.87 -1.27
N ASP A 279 5.96 10.10 0.04
CA ASP A 279 4.98 9.65 1.03
C ASP A 279 3.59 10.26 0.79
N ASP A 280 3.58 11.52 0.38
CA ASP A 280 2.39 12.31 0.10
C ASP A 280 1.55 11.70 -1.04
N ARG A 281 2.20 11.33 -2.15
CA ARG A 281 1.56 10.64 -3.29
C ARG A 281 1.03 9.28 -2.88
N GLU A 282 1.82 8.50 -2.14
CA GLU A 282 1.39 7.18 -1.66
C GLU A 282 0.14 7.29 -0.77
N LEU A 283 0.14 8.24 0.16
CA LEU A 283 -1.01 8.50 1.05
C LEU A 283 -2.25 8.99 0.29
N ARG A 284 -2.09 9.65 -0.87
CA ARG A 284 -3.20 10.03 -1.75
C ARG A 284 -3.60 8.96 -2.76
N GLY A 285 -2.90 7.82 -2.81
CA GLY A 285 -3.12 6.79 -3.83
C GLY A 285 -2.73 7.24 -5.24
N GLU A 286 -1.85 8.22 -5.36
CA GLU A 286 -1.35 8.74 -6.62
C GLU A 286 -0.14 7.93 -7.08
N ALA A 287 -0.16 7.46 -8.34
CA ALA A 287 1.01 6.83 -8.93
C ALA A 287 2.19 7.82 -9.04
N GLY A 288 3.40 7.28 -8.96
CA GLY A 288 4.61 8.07 -9.18
C GLY A 288 4.80 8.45 -10.65
N LEU A 289 5.87 9.18 -10.94
CA LEU A 289 6.25 9.48 -12.32
C LEU A 289 7.26 8.44 -12.82
N LEU A 290 6.89 7.68 -13.86
CA LEU A 290 7.83 6.79 -14.53
C LEU A 290 8.74 7.58 -15.48
N VAL A 291 10.05 7.46 -15.27
CA VAL A 291 11.08 8.10 -16.09
C VAL A 291 12.19 7.08 -16.41
N GLN A 292 12.89 7.30 -17.53
CA GLN A 292 14.04 6.48 -17.88
C GLN A 292 15.33 7.14 -17.40
N VAL A 293 16.26 6.36 -16.85
CA VAL A 293 17.60 6.82 -16.50
C VAL A 293 18.44 6.97 -17.76
N LEU A 294 18.98 8.15 -18.01
CA LEU A 294 19.89 8.43 -19.13
C LEU A 294 21.35 8.20 -18.77
N ASN A 295 21.74 8.61 -17.56
CA ASN A 295 23.12 8.53 -17.11
C ASN A 295 23.21 8.46 -15.58
N VAL A 296 24.25 7.82 -15.07
CA VAL A 296 24.57 7.75 -13.64
C VAL A 296 26.00 8.21 -13.44
N ASN A 297 26.18 9.33 -12.73
CA ASN A 297 27.49 9.92 -12.43
C ASN A 297 27.67 10.09 -10.92
N GLY A 298 28.24 9.07 -10.27
CA GLY A 298 28.35 9.03 -8.82
C GLY A 298 26.96 9.00 -8.19
N LEU A 299 26.59 10.04 -7.45
CA LEU A 299 25.28 10.17 -6.80
C LEU A 299 24.26 10.98 -7.62
N VAL A 300 24.66 11.47 -8.79
CA VAL A 300 23.80 12.26 -9.67
C VAL A 300 23.30 11.38 -10.81
N VAL A 301 21.98 11.29 -10.95
CA VAL A 301 21.29 10.51 -11.98
C VAL A 301 20.58 11.48 -12.91
N THR A 302 20.88 11.41 -14.21
CA THR A 302 20.15 12.17 -15.23
C THR A 302 18.99 11.32 -15.73
N ILE A 303 17.79 11.87 -15.76
CA ILE A 303 16.55 11.20 -16.18
C ILE A 303 16.00 11.80 -17.49
N ASP A 304 15.15 11.04 -18.16
CA ASP A 304 14.30 11.51 -19.26
C ASP A 304 12.85 11.58 -18.77
N PRO A 305 12.30 12.80 -18.55
CA PRO A 305 10.92 12.95 -18.12
C PRO A 305 9.89 12.72 -19.23
N GLY A 306 10.32 12.54 -20.50
CA GLY A 306 9.45 12.33 -21.66
C GLY A 306 9.26 13.56 -22.55
#